data_AF-A0A9D2AAP4-F1
#
_entry.id   AF-A0A9D2AAP4-F1
#
_cell.length_a   1.000
_cell.length_b   1.000
_cell.length_c   1.000
_cell.angle_alpha   90.00
_cell.angle_beta   90.00
_cell.angle_gamma   90.00
#
_symmetry.space_group_name_H-M   'P 1'
#
loop_
_entity.id
_entity.type
_entity.pdbx_description
1 polymer ?
#
loop_
_entity_poly.entity_id
_entity_poly.type
_entity_poly.pdbx_seq_one_letter_code
_entity_poly.pdbx_strand_id
1 'polypeptide(L)'
;QTSIRDYLEGEKAVQTLHLVYMNLTNYFVIYPEQELNKGYGDLWMSPNFLNHPEMQYCYVVEFKYVKHDAGEGEVAAKLEEAREQLRQYAGDGRHAQAKGHTTLRYIAVVYRAWELAALEEVSV
;
A
#
# COMPACT_ATOMS: atom_id res chain seq x y z
N GLN A 1 16.55 -21.10 15.90
CA GLN A 1 16.53 -19.63 16.01
C GLN A 1 15.44 -19.16 15.06
N THR A 2 14.32 -18.68 15.59
CA THR A 2 13.20 -18.20 14.78
C THR A 2 13.59 -16.86 14.17
N SER A 3 13.51 -16.74 12.85
CA SER A 3 13.81 -15.50 12.13
C SER A 3 12.62 -14.55 12.24
N ILE A 4 12.85 -13.23 12.15
CA ILE A 4 11.76 -12.24 12.02
C ILE A 4 10.83 -12.60 10.85
N ARG A 5 11.36 -13.27 9.82
CA ARG A 5 10.60 -13.75 8.65
C ARG A 5 9.52 -14.77 9.01
N ASP A 6 9.76 -15.58 10.03
CA ASP A 6 8.80 -16.62 10.47
C ASP A 6 7.58 -16.00 11.17
N TYR A 7 7.61 -14.69 11.47
CA TYR A 7 6.50 -13.94 12.06
C TYR A 7 5.72 -13.10 11.03
N LEU A 8 6.17 -13.03 9.77
CA LEU A 8 5.51 -12.28 8.70
C LEU A 8 4.51 -13.15 7.94
N GLU A 9 3.54 -13.71 8.66
CA GLU A 9 2.45 -14.48 8.05
C GLU A 9 1.18 -13.65 7.94
N GLY A 10 0.66 -13.57 6.72
CA GLY A 10 -0.63 -12.94 6.42
C GLY A 10 -0.55 -11.45 6.09
N GLU A 11 -1.58 -10.97 5.41
CA GLU A 11 -1.68 -9.61 4.87
C GLU A 11 -1.52 -8.53 5.96
N LYS A 12 -2.16 -8.72 7.12
CA LYS A 12 -2.09 -7.78 8.24
C LYS A 12 -0.69 -7.64 8.83
N ALA A 13 0.11 -8.72 8.85
CA ALA A 13 1.48 -8.66 9.36
C ALA A 13 2.35 -7.81 8.42
N VAL A 14 2.20 -8.00 7.11
CA VAL A 14 2.87 -7.22 6.06
C VAL A 14 2.45 -5.75 6.12
N GLN A 15 1.16 -5.47 6.20
CA GLN A 15 0.62 -4.11 6.32
C GLN A 15 1.18 -3.42 7.57
N THR A 16 1.18 -4.11 8.72
CA THR A 16 1.70 -3.56 9.99
C THR A 16 3.20 -3.25 9.90
N LEU A 17 3.99 -4.13 9.28
CA LEU A 17 5.42 -3.89 9.09
C LEU A 17 5.66 -2.63 8.25
N HIS A 18 4.95 -2.46 7.14
CA HIS A 18 5.08 -1.28 6.29
C HIS A 18 4.60 -0.02 7.01
N LEU A 19 3.47 -0.10 7.72
CA LEU A 19 2.97 1.01 8.52
C LEU A 19 4.04 1.48 9.52
N VAL A 20 4.63 0.57 10.30
CA VAL A 20 5.69 0.91 11.26
C VAL A 20 6.92 1.48 10.57
N TYR A 21 7.42 0.82 9.53
CA TYR A 21 8.63 1.24 8.83
C TYR A 21 8.48 2.61 8.16
N MET A 22 7.36 2.84 7.47
CA MET A 22 7.13 4.10 6.77
C MET A 22 6.89 5.26 7.76
N ASN A 23 6.31 5.01 8.93
CA ASN A 23 6.20 6.00 10.01
C ASN A 23 7.55 6.40 10.62
N LEU A 24 8.62 5.64 10.41
CA LEU A 24 9.98 6.06 10.80
C LEU A 24 10.56 7.09 9.82
N THR A 25 9.95 7.26 8.64
CA THR A 25 10.37 8.24 7.65
C THR A 25 9.66 9.58 7.88
N ASN A 26 10.33 10.71 7.65
CA ASN A 26 9.74 12.03 7.84
C ASN A 26 9.09 12.61 6.56
N TYR A 27 9.10 11.86 5.45
CA TYR A 27 8.62 12.33 4.15
C TYR A 27 7.10 12.28 4.00
N PHE A 28 6.45 11.31 4.67
CA PHE A 28 5.02 11.08 4.56
C PHE A 28 4.37 11.04 5.93
N VAL A 29 3.13 11.52 5.99
CA VAL A 29 2.20 11.19 7.06
C VAL A 29 1.42 9.96 6.62
N ILE A 30 1.53 8.88 7.39
CA ILE A 30 0.99 7.58 7.04
C ILE A 30 -0.35 7.37 7.74
N TYR A 31 -1.39 7.06 6.99
CA TYR A 31 -2.73 6.79 7.50
C TYR A 31 -3.16 5.36 7.12
N PRO A 32 -3.42 4.48 8.10
CA PRO A 32 -3.95 3.14 7.82
C PRO A 32 -5.47 3.19 7.51
N GLU A 33 -5.97 2.19 6.79
CA GLU A 33 -7.39 2.08 6.37
C GLU A 33 -8.39 2.33 7.53
N GLN A 34 -8.07 1.82 8.72
CA GLN A 34 -8.90 1.88 9.92
C GLN A 34 -9.18 3.32 10.39
N GLU A 35 -8.27 4.26 10.10
CA GLU A 35 -8.40 5.67 10.48
C GLU A 35 -9.22 6.48 9.46
N LEU A 36 -9.50 5.93 8.27
CA LEU A 36 -10.08 6.64 7.13
C LEU A 36 -11.51 6.18 6.76
N ASN A 37 -12.24 5.58 7.71
CA ASN A 37 -13.64 5.15 7.56
C ASN A 37 -13.91 4.10 6.45
N LYS A 38 -12.95 3.21 6.17
CA LYS A 38 -12.98 2.17 5.12
C LYS A 38 -13.09 2.75 3.69
N GLY A 39 -12.28 2.22 2.77
CA GLY A 39 -12.29 2.62 1.36
C GLY A 39 -11.28 3.72 0.96
N TYR A 40 -10.16 3.82 1.68
CA TYR A 40 -8.99 4.61 1.23
C TYR A 40 -7.84 3.72 0.71
N GLY A 41 -7.91 2.41 0.90
CA GLY A 41 -6.81 1.48 0.67
C GLY A 41 -6.04 1.19 1.96
N ASP A 42 -5.23 0.14 1.93
CA ASP A 42 -4.52 -0.35 3.12
C ASP A 42 -3.60 0.71 3.74
N LEU A 43 -2.93 1.51 2.90
CA LEU A 43 -2.02 2.55 3.33
C LEU A 43 -2.17 3.81 2.47
N TRP A 44 -2.55 4.92 3.11
CA TRP A 44 -2.50 6.25 2.50
C TRP A 44 -1.24 6.98 2.97
N MET A 45 -0.42 7.40 2.02
CA MET A 45 0.82 8.13 2.25
C MET A 45 0.66 9.58 1.78
N SER A 46 0.24 10.43 2.71
CA SER A 46 0.10 11.86 2.50
C SER A 46 1.48 12.54 2.58
N PRO A 47 1.80 13.51 1.72
CA PRO A 47 3.09 14.19 1.77
C PRO A 47 3.20 15.07 3.02
N ASN A 48 4.35 15.06 3.68
CA ASN A 48 4.63 15.93 4.82
C ASN A 48 5.10 17.32 4.34
N PHE A 49 4.17 18.16 3.86
CA PHE A 49 4.50 19.49 3.34
C PHE A 49 5.12 20.44 4.37
N LEU A 50 4.91 20.19 5.67
CA LEU A 50 5.50 21.03 6.72
C LEU A 50 7.02 20.94 6.70
N ASN A 51 7.55 19.73 6.51
CA ASN A 51 8.99 19.48 6.50
C ASN A 51 9.57 19.38 5.08
N HIS A 52 8.74 19.01 4.10
CA HIS A 52 9.12 18.73 2.71
C HIS A 52 8.13 19.37 1.72
N PRO A 53 8.11 20.71 1.57
CA PRO A 53 7.18 21.41 0.68
C PRO A 53 7.39 21.08 -0.81
N GLU A 54 8.58 20.58 -1.19
CA GLU A 54 8.94 20.20 -2.55
C GLU A 54 8.38 18.85 -3.02
N MET A 55 7.72 18.11 -2.12
CA MET A 55 7.14 16.80 -2.40
C MET A 55 6.23 16.85 -3.63
N GLN A 56 6.45 15.92 -4.55
CA GLN A 56 5.72 15.86 -5.83
C GLN A 56 4.66 14.76 -5.89
N TYR A 57 4.74 13.78 -4.98
CA TYR A 57 3.93 12.57 -5.05
C TYR A 57 3.26 12.25 -3.71
N CYS A 58 2.09 11.64 -3.80
CA CYS A 58 1.41 10.96 -2.72
C CYS A 58 0.97 9.58 -3.20
N TYR A 59 0.80 8.64 -2.28
CA TYR A 59 0.61 7.22 -2.65
C TYR A 59 -0.57 6.61 -1.91
N VAL A 60 -1.39 5.86 -2.64
CA VAL A 60 -2.28 4.85 -2.07
C VAL A 60 -1.64 3.50 -2.36
N VAL A 61 -1.42 2.69 -1.33
CA VAL A 61 -0.85 1.36 -1.45
C VAL A 61 -1.88 0.33 -1.02
N GLU A 62 -2.08 -0.67 -1.86
CA GLU A 62 -2.93 -1.83 -1.59
C GLU A 62 -2.05 -3.08 -1.53
N PHE A 63 -2.10 -3.79 -0.40
CA PHE A 63 -1.34 -5.00 -0.18
C PHE A 63 -2.22 -6.23 -0.43
N LYS A 64 -1.60 -7.28 -0.94
CA LYS A 64 -2.16 -8.62 -0.98
C LYS A 64 -1.14 -9.62 -0.49
N TYR A 65 -1.65 -10.69 0.09
CA TYR A 65 -0.82 -11.79 0.57
C TYR A 65 -1.27 -13.12 -0.02
N VAL A 66 -0.28 -13.93 -0.41
CA VAL A 66 -0.45 -15.33 -0.75
C VAL A 66 0.53 -16.19 0.07
N LYS A 67 0.18 -17.46 0.26
CA LYS A 67 1.03 -18.41 1.00
C LYS A 67 2.31 -18.72 0.23
N HIS A 68 3.33 -19.23 0.94
CA HIS A 68 4.63 -19.55 0.36
C HIS A 68 4.55 -20.51 -0.85
N ASP A 69 3.61 -21.46 -0.83
CA ASP A 69 3.40 -22.47 -1.86
C ASP A 69 2.49 -21.99 -3.02
N ALA A 70 2.01 -20.75 -2.97
CA ALA A 70 1.19 -20.17 -4.02
C ALA A 70 1.96 -20.07 -5.34
N GLY A 71 1.30 -20.51 -6.41
CA GLY A 71 1.82 -20.41 -7.78
C GLY A 71 1.62 -19.02 -8.38
N GLU A 72 2.27 -18.77 -9.52
CA GLU A 72 2.17 -17.47 -10.23
C GLU A 72 0.74 -17.09 -10.62
N GLY A 73 -0.13 -18.08 -10.88
CA GLY A 73 -1.54 -17.82 -11.20
C GLY A 73 -2.31 -17.18 -10.03
N GLU A 74 -1.99 -17.56 -8.79
CA GLU A 74 -2.63 -16.97 -7.59
C GLU A 74 -2.09 -15.57 -7.31
N VAL A 75 -0.79 -15.35 -7.51
CA VAL A 75 -0.14 -14.04 -7.39
C VAL A 75 -0.74 -13.07 -8.41
N ALA A 76 -0.90 -13.49 -9.66
CA ALA A 76 -1.53 -12.69 -10.71
C ALA A 76 -2.99 -12.37 -10.37
N ALA A 77 -3.76 -13.35 -9.87
CA ALA A 77 -5.13 -13.11 -9.44
C ALA A 77 -5.22 -12.07 -8.30
N LYS A 78 -4.32 -12.15 -7.30
CA LYS A 78 -4.24 -11.16 -6.22
C LYS A 78 -3.81 -9.79 -6.72
N LEU A 79 -2.90 -9.72 -7.68
CA LEU A 79 -2.52 -8.46 -8.29
C LEU A 79 -3.71 -7.80 -9.00
N GLU A 80 -4.53 -8.57 -9.73
CA GLU A 80 -5.77 -8.03 -10.33
C GLU A 80 -6.78 -7.55 -9.28
N GLU A 81 -6.98 -8.30 -8.18
CA GLU A 81 -7.84 -7.85 -7.07
C GLU A 81 -7.38 -6.49 -6.51
N ALA A 82 -6.07 -6.32 -6.29
CA ALA A 82 -5.50 -5.04 -5.83
C ALA A 82 -5.71 -3.91 -6.85
N ARG A 83 -5.50 -4.19 -8.15
CA ARG A 83 -5.72 -3.23 -9.24
C ARG A 83 -7.17 -2.75 -9.27
N GLU A 84 -8.14 -3.66 -9.13
CA GLU A 84 -9.57 -3.32 -9.10
C GLU A 84 -9.92 -2.43 -7.91
N GLN A 85 -9.41 -2.74 -6.72
CA GLN A 85 -9.62 -1.93 -5.52
C GLN A 85 -9.02 -0.53 -5.66
N LEU A 86 -7.79 -0.42 -6.17
CA LEU A 86 -7.13 0.87 -6.41
C LEU A 86 -7.90 1.73 -7.44
N ARG A 87 -8.41 1.12 -8.52
CA ARG A 87 -9.27 1.81 -9.50
C ARG A 87 -10.57 2.31 -8.87
N GLN A 88 -11.17 1.51 -7.97
CA GLN A 88 -12.35 1.95 -7.22
C GLN A 88 -12.03 3.17 -6.34
N TYR A 89 -10.93 3.13 -5.58
CA TYR A 89 -10.49 4.25 -4.74
C TYR A 89 -10.17 5.52 -5.53
N ALA A 90 -9.73 5.37 -6.78
CA ALA A 90 -9.54 6.48 -7.71
C ALA A 90 -10.87 7.10 -8.14
N GLY A 91 -11.89 6.28 -8.42
CA GLY A 91 -13.23 6.74 -8.76
C GLY A 91 -13.96 7.47 -7.63
N ASP A 92 -13.71 7.10 -6.37
CA ASP A 92 -14.38 7.70 -5.21
C ASP A 92 -13.95 9.15 -4.91
N GLY A 93 -12.87 9.63 -5.53
CA GLY A 93 -12.43 11.04 -5.49
C GLY A 93 -11.91 11.55 -4.13
N ARG A 94 -11.94 10.71 -3.09
CA ARG A 94 -11.50 11.06 -1.73
C ARG A 94 -10.02 11.47 -1.67
N HIS A 95 -9.16 10.67 -2.30
CA HIS A 95 -7.72 10.95 -2.39
C HIS A 95 -7.41 12.16 -3.28
N ALA A 96 -8.21 12.38 -4.32
CA ALA A 96 -8.03 13.51 -5.22
C ALA A 96 -8.23 14.86 -4.50
N GLN A 97 -9.07 14.88 -3.46
CA GLN A 97 -9.25 16.06 -2.60
C GLN A 97 -8.09 16.24 -1.60
N ALA A 98 -7.48 15.13 -1.15
CA ALA A 98 -6.42 15.13 -0.14
C ALA A 98 -4.99 15.33 -0.71
N LYS A 99 -4.76 15.11 -2.00
CA LYS A 99 -3.41 15.14 -2.61
C LYS A 99 -2.72 16.51 -2.65
N GLY A 100 -3.46 17.61 -2.45
CA GLY A 100 -2.93 18.96 -2.61
C GLY A 100 -2.32 19.18 -4.01
N HIS A 101 -1.10 19.73 -4.07
CA HIS A 101 -0.37 19.95 -5.32
C HIS A 101 0.38 18.72 -5.85
N THR A 102 0.38 17.60 -5.11
CA THR A 102 1.08 16.38 -5.58
C THR A 102 0.30 15.64 -6.66
N THR A 103 1.05 14.81 -7.39
CA THR A 103 0.51 13.78 -8.25
C THR A 103 0.22 12.53 -7.42
N LEU A 104 -1.01 12.07 -7.47
CA LEU A 104 -1.45 10.87 -6.78
C LEU A 104 -1.08 9.62 -7.57
N ARG A 105 -0.46 8.65 -6.90
CA ARG A 105 0.00 7.38 -7.46
C ARG A 105 -0.63 6.22 -6.70
N TYR A 106 -0.94 5.14 -7.41
CA TYR A 106 -1.61 3.95 -6.86
C TYR A 106 -0.66 2.77 -7.02
N ILE A 107 -0.33 2.10 -5.92
CA ILE A 107 0.67 1.03 -5.90
C ILE A 107 0.00 -0.27 -5.43
N ALA A 108 0.03 -1.29 -6.28
CA ALA A 108 -0.36 -2.64 -5.91
C ALA A 108 0.87 -3.45 -5.49
N VAL A 109 0.76 -4.17 -4.37
CA VAL A 109 1.86 -4.97 -3.82
C VAL A 109 1.35 -6.36 -3.48
N VAL A 110 2.01 -7.41 -3.99
CA VAL A 110 1.69 -8.79 -3.62
C VAL A 110 2.89 -9.44 -2.96
N TYR A 111 2.70 -9.89 -1.72
CA TYR A 111 3.67 -10.67 -0.97
C TYR A 111 3.34 -12.16 -1.04
N ARG A 112 4.36 -12.98 -1.27
CA ARG A 112 4.33 -14.43 -1.13
C ARG A 112 5.16 -14.80 0.08
N ALA A 113 4.51 -15.09 1.19
CA ALA A 113 5.16 -15.09 2.50
C ALA A 113 5.94 -13.77 2.73
N TRP A 114 7.28 -13.83 2.79
CA TRP A 114 8.15 -12.66 2.96
C TRP A 114 8.69 -12.09 1.63
N GLU A 115 8.41 -12.74 0.50
CA GLU A 115 8.94 -12.34 -0.81
C GLU A 115 8.01 -11.34 -1.51
N LEU A 116 8.59 -10.27 -2.04
CA LEU A 116 7.88 -9.33 -2.90
C LEU A 116 7.67 -9.99 -4.27
N ALA A 117 6.51 -10.60 -4.46
CA ALA A 117 6.19 -11.37 -5.66
C ALA A 117 5.72 -10.49 -6.82
N ALA A 118 5.02 -9.38 -6.52
CA ALA A 118 4.65 -8.37 -7.51
C ALA A 118 4.61 -6.98 -6.89
N LEU A 119 5.01 -5.98 -7.69
CA LEU A 119 4.93 -4.55 -7.36
C LEU A 119 4.63 -3.78 -8.64
N GLU A 120 3.58 -2.96 -8.63
CA GLU A 120 3.16 -2.22 -9.81
C GLU A 120 2.54 -0.88 -9.45
N GLU A 121 2.84 0.15 -10.25
CA GLU A 121 2.04 1.38 -10.29
C GLU A 121 0.82 1.17 -11.20
N VAL A 122 -0.37 1.20 -10.61
CA VAL A 122 -1.62 1.00 -11.32
C VAL A 122 -2.02 2.29 -12.03
N SER A 123 -2.18 2.20 -13.36
CA SER A 123 -2.80 3.26 -14.13
C SER A 123 -4.31 3.27 -13.86
N VAL A 124 -4.80 4.39 -13.35
CA VAL A 124 -6.22 4.63 -13.00
C VAL A 124 -6.80 5.78 -13.81
#